data_AF-A0A1X7TAQ6-F1
#
_entry.id   AF-A0A1X7TAQ6-F1
#
_cell.length_a   1.000
_cell.length_b   1.000
_cell.length_c   1.000
_cell.angle_alpha   90.00
_cell.angle_beta   90.00
_cell.angle_gamma   90.00
#
_symmetry.space_group_name_H-M   'P 1'
#
loop_
_entity.id
_entity.type
_entity.pdbx_description
1 polymer ?
#
loop_
_entity_poly.entity_id
_entity_poly.type
_entity_poly.pdbx_seq_one_letter_code
_entity_poly.pdbx_strand_id
1 'polypeptide(L)'
;LPPFIAKESVSVVVCDFSPLRVPLGWVKETGAELDKIKVPLVQVDAHNIVPVWLASDKQEYAARTIRNKIHKFLPEFLTEFPPVTVHTHNSKLTMKSTNWIKAKESLEIDMTVSEVSWVTPGTLSTL
;
A
#
# COMPACT_ATOMS: atom_id res chain seq x y z
N LEU A 1 12.27 5.81 6.48
CA LEU A 1 12.13 4.34 6.41
C LEU A 1 13.49 3.60 6.37
N PRO A 2 14.45 3.93 5.48
CA PRO A 2 15.73 3.20 5.40
C PRO A 2 16.54 3.14 6.72
N PRO A 3 16.64 4.22 7.53
CA PRO A 3 17.34 4.14 8.82
C PRO A 3 16.70 3.16 9.81
N PHE A 4 15.37 3.05 9.80
CA PHE A 4 14.63 2.11 10.64
C PHE A 4 14.92 0.67 10.21
N ILE A 5 14.91 0.40 8.91
CA ILE A 5 15.17 -0.93 8.35
C ILE A 5 16.58 -1.42 8.72
N ALA A 6 17.59 -0.56 8.58
CA ALA A 6 18.96 -0.89 8.95
C ALA A 6 19.09 -1.15 10.46
N LYS A 7 18.48 -0.31 11.29
CA LYS A 7 18.50 -0.45 12.76
C LYS A 7 17.86 -1.75 13.22
N GLU A 8 16.70 -2.09 12.66
CA GLU A 8 15.91 -3.25 13.09
C GLU A 8 16.26 -4.54 12.33
N SER A 9 17.31 -4.52 11.49
CA SER A 9 17.79 -5.68 10.73
C SER A 9 16.69 -6.37 9.91
N VAL A 10 15.88 -5.56 9.23
CA VAL A 10 14.75 -6.05 8.41
C VAL A 10 15.26 -6.75 7.15
N SER A 11 14.75 -7.97 6.90
CA SER A 11 15.20 -8.80 5.77
C SER A 11 14.48 -8.54 4.44
N VAL A 12 13.27 -7.98 4.46
CA VAL A 12 12.47 -7.68 3.27
C VAL A 12 11.50 -6.55 3.58
N VAL A 13 11.26 -5.69 2.60
CA VAL A 13 10.23 -4.66 2.66
C VAL A 13 9.15 -5.01 1.65
N VAL A 14 7.89 -4.95 2.07
CA VAL A 14 6.73 -5.11 1.19
C VAL A 14 5.96 -3.79 1.20
N CYS A 15 5.54 -3.32 0.03
CA CYS A 15 4.73 -2.11 -0.12
C CYS A 15 3.57 -2.34 -1.10
N ASP A 16 2.55 -1.48 -1.01
CA ASP A 16 1.45 -1.45 -1.96
C ASP A 16 1.84 -0.71 -3.26
N PHE A 17 0.96 -0.79 -4.25
CA PHE A 17 1.09 -0.08 -5.50
C PHE A 17 0.14 1.13 -5.57
N SER A 18 0.67 2.25 -6.06
CA SER A 18 -0.10 3.43 -6.45
C SER A 18 0.45 3.98 -7.76
N PRO A 19 -0.41 4.30 -8.76
CA PRO A 19 0.03 4.83 -10.05
C PRO A 19 0.37 6.33 -10.01
N LEU A 20 0.18 6.99 -8.87
CA LEU A 20 0.43 8.42 -8.74
C LEU A 20 1.93 8.71 -8.74
N ARG A 21 2.32 9.82 -9.39
CA ARG A 21 3.73 10.20 -9.59
C ARG A 21 4.52 10.26 -8.28
N VAL A 22 3.94 10.82 -7.22
CA VAL A 22 4.62 11.02 -5.94
C VAL A 22 4.91 9.69 -5.22
N PRO A 23 3.92 8.81 -4.97
CA PRO A 23 4.18 7.46 -4.45
C PRO A 23 5.15 6.63 -5.29
N LEU A 24 5.06 6.69 -6.62
CA LEU A 24 6.02 6.00 -7.50
C LEU A 24 7.45 6.49 -7.30
N GLY A 25 7.64 7.80 -7.10
CA GLY A 25 8.92 8.40 -6.72
C GLY A 25 9.45 7.84 -5.42
N TRP A 26 8.62 7.79 -4.38
CA TRP A 26 9.01 7.26 -3.07
C TRP A 26 9.44 5.79 -3.13
N VAL A 27 8.72 4.96 -3.89
CA VAL A 27 9.06 3.53 -4.06
C VAL A 27 10.40 3.38 -4.76
N LYS A 28 10.65 4.16 -5.83
CA LYS A 28 11.91 4.13 -6.57
C LYS A 28 13.09 4.59 -5.71
N GLU A 29 12.94 5.70 -5.01
CA GLU A 29 13.97 6.25 -4.12
C GLU A 29 14.27 5.29 -2.95
N THR A 30 13.21 4.78 -2.32
CA THR A 30 13.35 3.79 -1.24
C THR A 30 14.04 2.53 -1.74
N GLY A 31 13.64 1.99 -2.90
CA GLY A 31 14.28 0.82 -3.50
C GLY A 31 15.78 1.01 -3.71
N ALA A 32 16.19 2.16 -4.27
CA ALA A 32 17.59 2.49 -4.47
C ALA A 32 18.39 2.57 -3.16
N GLU A 33 17.79 3.06 -2.07
CA GLU A 33 18.43 3.05 -0.74
C GLU A 33 18.51 1.64 -0.14
N LEU A 34 17.50 0.80 -0.36
CA LEU A 34 17.47 -0.57 0.15
C LEU A 34 18.45 -1.50 -0.58
N ASP A 35 18.66 -1.29 -1.87
CA ASP A 35 19.66 -2.02 -2.66
C ASP A 35 21.07 -1.84 -2.08
N LYS A 36 21.40 -0.64 -1.57
CA LYS A 36 22.71 -0.37 -0.94
C LYS A 36 22.95 -1.22 0.31
N ILE A 37 21.89 -1.54 1.05
CA ILE A 37 21.95 -2.38 2.25
C ILE A 37 21.51 -3.82 1.98
N LYS A 38 21.34 -4.20 0.70
CA LYS A 38 20.97 -5.55 0.23
C LYS A 38 19.65 -6.07 0.81
N VAL A 39 18.67 -5.18 1.00
CA VAL A 39 17.32 -5.55 1.44
C VAL A 39 16.37 -5.47 0.25
N PRO A 40 15.69 -6.56 -0.14
CA PRO A 40 14.73 -6.53 -1.24
C PRO A 40 13.50 -5.70 -0.91
N LEU A 41 13.02 -4.94 -1.90
CA LEU A 41 11.72 -4.28 -1.90
C LEU A 41 10.76 -5.00 -2.84
N VAL A 42 9.66 -5.51 -2.30
CA VAL A 42 8.59 -6.17 -3.04
C VAL A 42 7.39 -5.23 -3.10
N GLN A 43 6.87 -5.00 -4.30
CA GLN A 43 5.65 -4.22 -4.50
C GLN A 43 4.49 -5.15 -4.86
N VAL A 44 3.33 -4.94 -4.23
CA VAL A 44 2.11 -5.72 -4.42
C VAL A 44 0.98 -4.79 -4.81
N ASP A 45 0.24 -5.12 -5.87
CA ASP A 45 -1.01 -4.43 -6.19
C ASP A 45 -2.12 -4.95 -5.26
N ALA A 46 -2.34 -4.21 -4.16
CA ALA A 46 -3.35 -4.51 -3.16
C ALA A 46 -4.67 -3.76 -3.40
N HIS A 47 -4.77 -2.95 -4.47
CA HIS A 47 -5.92 -2.09 -4.75
C HIS A 47 -6.76 -2.60 -5.91
N ASN A 48 -6.15 -3.27 -6.90
CA ASN A 48 -6.86 -3.80 -8.06
C ASN A 48 -7.08 -5.30 -7.92
N ILE A 49 -8.24 -5.79 -8.39
CA ILE A 49 -8.56 -7.21 -8.43
C ILE A 49 -7.55 -7.94 -9.33
N VAL A 50 -7.38 -7.46 -10.56
CA VAL A 50 -6.33 -7.92 -11.47
C VAL A 50 -5.19 -6.90 -11.39
N PRO A 51 -3.95 -7.31 -11.06
CA PRO A 51 -2.81 -6.39 -10.97
C PRO A 51 -2.66 -5.55 -12.24
N VAL A 52 -2.44 -4.25 -12.09
CA VAL A 52 -2.50 -3.31 -13.22
C VAL A 52 -1.55 -3.67 -14.35
N TRP A 53 -0.36 -4.20 -14.04
CA TRP A 53 0.65 -4.62 -15.01
C TRP A 53 0.35 -5.95 -15.69
N LEU A 54 -0.58 -6.75 -15.15
CA LEU A 54 -1.11 -7.94 -15.80
C LEU A 54 -2.37 -7.63 -16.62
N ALA A 55 -3.18 -6.68 -16.15
CA ALA A 55 -4.43 -6.32 -16.78
C ALA A 55 -4.26 -5.83 -18.23
N SER A 56 -3.19 -5.06 -18.51
CA SER A 56 -2.84 -4.61 -19.86
C SER A 56 -1.38 -4.16 -19.94
N ASP A 57 -0.75 -4.42 -21.08
CA ASP A 57 0.59 -3.95 -21.45
C ASP A 57 0.65 -2.47 -21.85
N LYS A 58 -0.52 -1.84 -22.00
CA LYS A 58 -0.67 -0.44 -22.41
C LYS A 58 -1.89 0.21 -21.79
N GLN A 59 -1.91 1.54 -21.84
CA GLN A 59 -3.12 2.32 -21.57
C GLN A 59 -4.19 2.00 -22.62
N GLU A 60 -5.37 1.60 -22.13
CA GLU A 60 -6.53 1.28 -22.97
C GLU A 60 -7.38 2.52 -23.23
N TYR A 61 -7.90 2.65 -24.45
CA TYR A 61 -8.62 3.87 -24.86
C TYR A 61 -10.07 3.91 -24.36
N ALA A 62 -10.67 2.76 -24.04
CA ALA A 62 -12.05 2.68 -23.60
C ALA A 62 -12.30 1.47 -22.70
N ALA A 63 -13.38 1.53 -21.93
CA ALA A 63 -13.83 0.43 -21.09
C ALA A 63 -14.06 -0.87 -21.90
N ARG A 64 -14.55 -0.78 -23.14
CA ARG A 64 -14.76 -1.96 -24.00
C ARG A 64 -13.47 -2.74 -24.29
N THR A 65 -12.33 -2.07 -24.40
CA THR A 65 -11.08 -2.74 -24.77
C THR A 65 -10.38 -3.36 -23.58
N ILE A 66 -10.40 -2.70 -22.41
CA ILE A 66 -9.82 -3.26 -21.18
C ILE A 66 -10.70 -4.36 -20.56
N ARG A 67 -12.04 -4.26 -20.68
CA ARG A 67 -12.97 -5.21 -20.06
C ARG A 67 -12.68 -6.67 -20.43
N ASN A 68 -12.49 -6.94 -21.72
CA ASN A 68 -12.20 -8.29 -22.19
C ASN A 68 -10.85 -8.82 -21.69
N LYS A 69 -9.87 -7.93 -21.44
CA LYS A 69 -8.57 -8.33 -20.87
C LYS A 69 -8.72 -8.69 -19.40
N ILE A 70 -9.35 -7.83 -18.60
CA ILE A 70 -9.63 -8.08 -17.18
C ILE A 70 -10.46 -9.35 -17.00
N HIS A 71 -11.53 -9.51 -17.78
CA HIS A 71 -12.43 -10.67 -17.68
C HIS A 71 -11.74 -12.02 -17.88
N LYS A 72 -10.65 -12.07 -18.66
CA LYS A 72 -9.87 -13.30 -18.83
C LYS A 72 -9.15 -13.72 -17.55
N PHE A 73 -8.79 -12.76 -16.70
CA PHE A 73 -8.09 -12.98 -15.44
C PHE A 73 -9.03 -13.10 -14.24
N LEU A 74 -10.29 -12.66 -14.34
CA LEU A 74 -11.23 -12.74 -13.22
C LEU A 74 -11.36 -14.13 -12.60
N PRO A 75 -11.42 -15.26 -13.34
CA PRO A 75 -11.50 -16.58 -12.71
C PRO A 75 -10.31 -16.92 -11.80
N GLU A 76 -9.15 -16.30 -12.02
CA GLU A 76 -7.93 -16.51 -11.23
C GLU A 76 -7.82 -15.52 -10.07
N PHE A 77 -8.20 -14.25 -10.28
CA PHE A 77 -7.93 -13.17 -9.34
C PHE A 77 -9.14 -12.73 -8.51
N LEU A 78 -10.37 -12.97 -8.99
CA LEU A 78 -11.58 -12.66 -8.23
C LEU A 78 -11.91 -13.84 -7.31
N THR A 79 -11.09 -13.99 -6.28
CA THR A 79 -11.23 -15.04 -5.27
C THR A 79 -11.38 -14.43 -3.89
N GLU A 80 -11.83 -15.24 -2.93
CA GLU A 80 -11.80 -14.87 -1.52
C GLU A 80 -10.36 -14.68 -1.04
N PHE A 81 -10.17 -13.80 -0.06
CA PHE A 81 -8.88 -13.60 0.58
C PHE A 81 -8.62 -14.73 1.59
N PRO A 82 -7.41 -15.33 1.60
CA PRO A 82 -7.06 -16.28 2.64
C PRO A 82 -7.00 -15.58 4.00
N PRO A 83 -7.31 -16.29 5.11
CA PRO A 83 -7.19 -15.71 6.44
C PRO A 83 -5.74 -15.34 6.76
N VAL A 84 -5.55 -14.22 7.44
CA VAL A 84 -4.22 -13.78 7.88
C VAL A 84 -3.68 -14.78 8.90
N THR A 85 -2.54 -15.40 8.58
CA THR A 85 -1.88 -16.34 9.47
C THR A 85 -0.88 -15.61 10.37
N VAL A 86 -0.96 -15.85 11.68
CA VAL A 86 -0.01 -15.26 12.63
C VAL A 86 1.37 -15.88 12.40
N HIS A 87 2.38 -15.03 12.25
CA HIS A 87 3.75 -15.45 12.07
C HIS A 87 4.26 -16.16 13.34
N THR A 88 4.93 -17.31 13.19
CA THR A 88 5.44 -18.13 14.31
C THR A 88 6.45 -17.40 15.18
N HIS A 89 7.18 -16.47 14.59
CA HIS A 89 8.14 -15.62 15.29
C HIS A 89 7.51 -14.24 15.53
N ASN A 90 7.34 -13.90 16.81
CA ASN A 90 6.97 -12.55 17.22
C ASN A 90 8.14 -11.60 17.02
N SER A 91 7.83 -10.38 16.61
CA SER A 91 8.82 -9.31 16.55
C SER A 91 9.30 -8.95 17.95
N LYS A 92 10.61 -8.72 18.10
CA LYS A 92 11.19 -8.14 19.33
C LYS A 92 11.01 -6.62 19.40
N LEU A 93 10.43 -6.02 18.36
CA LEU A 93 10.22 -4.59 18.27
C LEU A 93 9.10 -4.15 19.20
N THR A 94 9.44 -3.32 20.18
CA THR A 94 8.45 -2.63 21.00
C THR A 94 8.09 -1.31 20.33
N MET A 95 6.91 -1.23 19.73
CA MET A 95 6.38 0.03 19.22
C MET A 95 5.92 0.91 20.39
N LYS A 96 6.25 2.20 20.34
CA LYS A 96 5.69 3.17 21.29
C LYS A 96 4.22 3.41 20.96
N SER A 97 3.38 3.52 21.99
CA SER A 97 2.00 3.97 21.80
C SER A 97 1.97 5.37 21.19
N THR A 98 1.11 5.58 20.21
CA THR A 98 0.96 6.86 19.50
C THR A 98 -0.17 7.67 20.12
N ASN A 99 0.11 8.94 20.47
CA ASN A 99 -0.94 9.87 20.87
C ASN A 99 -1.56 10.51 19.63
N TRP A 100 -2.71 9.98 19.20
CA TRP A 100 -3.40 10.41 17.98
C TRP A 100 -3.91 11.85 18.02
N ILE A 101 -4.29 12.35 19.20
CA ILE A 101 -4.74 13.75 19.37
C ILE A 101 -3.58 14.69 19.04
N LYS A 102 -2.43 14.48 19.69
CA LYS A 102 -1.22 15.27 19.42
C LYS A 102 -0.71 15.12 18.00
N ALA A 103 -0.82 13.92 17.40
CA ALA A 103 -0.44 13.70 16.02
C ALA A 103 -1.28 14.54 15.05
N LYS A 104 -2.61 14.60 15.27
CA LYS A 104 -3.51 15.46 14.49
C LYS A 104 -3.19 16.94 14.69
N GLU A 105 -2.97 17.38 15.93
CA GLU A 105 -2.61 18.77 16.25
C GLU A 105 -1.26 19.19 15.65
N SER A 106 -0.36 18.25 15.37
CA SER A 106 0.95 18.53 14.78
C SER A 106 0.95 18.74 13.25
N LEU A 107 -0.19 18.58 12.58
CA LEU A 107 -0.29 18.72 11.13
C LEU A 107 -0.25 20.19 10.71
N GLU A 108 0.72 20.55 9.87
CA GLU A 108 0.82 21.87 9.25
C GLU A 108 0.06 21.88 7.91
N ILE A 109 -1.27 21.80 7.99
CA ILE A 109 -2.16 21.74 6.82
C ILE A 109 -3.30 22.75 6.92
N ASP A 110 -3.93 23.03 5.78
CA ASP A 110 -5.13 23.86 5.74
C ASP A 110 -6.33 23.14 6.40
N MET A 111 -6.78 23.68 7.53
CA MET A 111 -7.92 23.18 8.31
C MET A 111 -9.18 24.03 8.13
N THR A 112 -9.20 24.95 7.16
CA THR A 112 -10.38 25.78 6.86
C THR A 112 -11.52 24.96 6.24
N VAL A 113 -11.17 23.87 5.55
CA VAL A 113 -12.13 22.89 5.04
C VAL A 113 -12.53 21.97 6.18
N SER A 114 -13.80 22.04 6.57
CA SER A 114 -14.35 21.24 7.68
C SER A 114 -14.50 19.78 7.32
N GLU A 115 -14.43 18.91 8.33
CA GLU A 115 -14.69 17.48 8.20
C GLU A 115 -16.13 17.22 7.75
N VAL A 116 -16.31 16.12 7.01
CA VAL A 116 -17.62 15.66 6.55
C VAL A 116 -18.35 14.97 7.69
N SER A 117 -19.60 15.38 7.97
CA SER A 117 -20.37 14.88 9.13
C SER A 117 -21.21 13.63 8.87
N TRP A 118 -21.47 13.29 7.61
CA TRP A 118 -22.37 12.19 7.25
C TRP A 118 -21.67 10.84 7.06
N VAL A 119 -20.33 10.80 7.11
CA VAL A 119 -19.55 9.58 6.99
C VAL A 119 -18.41 9.56 8.00
N THR A 120 -18.26 8.42 8.66
CA THR A 120 -17.15 8.15 9.57
C THR A 120 -16.06 7.37 8.81
N PRO A 121 -14.79 7.79 8.85
CA PRO A 121 -13.71 7.04 8.20
C PRO A 121 -13.38 5.77 8.98
N GLY A 122 -13.03 4.70 8.25
CA GLY A 122 -12.52 3.45 8.84
C GLY A 122 -13.15 2.20 8.22
N THR A 123 -12.47 1.08 8.40
CA THR A 123 -12.90 -0.22 7.84
C THR A 123 -14.26 -0.65 8.38
N LEU A 124 -14.49 -0.51 9.68
CA LEU A 124 -15.77 -0.87 10.34
C LEU A 124 -16.96 0.02 9.93
N SER A 125 -16.70 1.19 9.35
CA SER A 125 -17.75 2.11 8.88
C SER A 125 -18.11 1.90 7.41
N THR A 126 -17.39 1.02 6.70
CA THR A 126 -17.54 0.77 5.26
C THR A 126 -18.12 -0.63 4.95
N LEU A 127 -18.05 -1.56 5.91
CA LEU A 127 -18.65 -2.90 5.83
C LEU A 127 -20.16 -2.85 6.12
#